data_AF-A0A2C6DQV1-F1
#
_entry.id   AF-A0A2C6DQV1-F1
#
_cell.length_a   1.000
_cell.length_b   1.000
_cell.length_c   1.000
_cell.angle_alpha   90.00
_cell.angle_beta   90.00
_cell.angle_gamma   90.00
#
_symmetry.space_group_name_H-M   'P 1'
#
loop_
_entity.id
_entity.type
_entity.pdbx_description
1 polymer ?
#
loop_
_entity_poly.entity_id
_entity_poly.type
_entity_poly.pdbx_seq_one_letter_code
_entity_poly.pdbx_strand_id
1 'polypeptide(L)' 'MSNTNPNIDEMAIMSDNLQSLLCILHERGPQKLGGAEVYSTIGLAWDLSCKISSWLEKEAEKDE' A
#
# COMPACT_ATOMS: atom_id res chain seq x y z
N MET A 1 6.96 16.85 -22.65
CA MET A 1 6.18 15.60 -22.72
C MET A 1 6.50 14.82 -21.46
N SER A 2 5.54 14.71 -20.56
CA SER A 2 5.67 14.02 -19.28
C SER A 2 5.94 12.54 -19.56
N ASN A 3 7.14 12.08 -19.21
CA ASN A 3 7.50 10.67 -19.19
C ASN A 3 6.89 10.06 -17.92
N THR A 4 5.57 9.93 -17.88
CA THR A 4 4.91 9.15 -16.85
C THR A 4 5.21 7.69 -17.15
N ASN A 5 6.18 7.14 -16.43
CA ASN A 5 6.45 5.71 -16.45
C ASN A 5 5.22 5.05 -15.79
N PRO A 6 4.37 4.32 -16.53
CA PRO A 6 3.08 3.86 -16.03
C PRO A 6 3.20 3.01 -14.75
N ASN A 7 4.36 2.41 -14.50
CA ASN A 7 4.68 1.70 -13.25
C ASN A 7 4.81 2.63 -12.03
N ILE A 8 5.33 3.85 -12.18
CA ILE A 8 5.52 4.79 -11.07
C ILE A 8 4.18 5.35 -10.60
N ASP A 9 3.29 5.69 -11.54
CA ASP A 9 1.95 6.19 -11.21
C ASP A 9 1.13 5.12 -10.47
N GLU A 10 1.20 3.87 -10.91
CA GLU A 10 0.54 2.74 -10.24
C GLU A 10 1.08 2.55 -8.82
N MET A 11 2.40 2.62 -8.63
CA MET A 11 3.01 2.52 -7.29
C MET A 11 2.66 3.69 -6.38
N ALA A 12 2.54 4.90 -6.91
CA ALA A 12 2.10 6.07 -6.15
C ALA A 12 0.68 5.87 -5.62
N ILE A 13 -0.24 5.40 -6.47
CA ILE A 13 -1.63 5.08 -6.08
C ILE A 13 -1.66 3.97 -5.03
N MET A 14 -0.87 2.91 -5.20
CA MET A 14 -0.80 1.82 -4.22
C MET A 14 -0.27 2.29 -2.87
N SER A 15 0.73 3.17 -2.87
CA SER A 15 1.30 3.74 -1.64
C SER A 15 0.30 4.64 -0.91
N ASP A 16 -0.47 5.45 -1.64
CA ASP A 16 -1.53 6.30 -1.07
C ASP A 16 -2.68 5.46 -0.48
N ASN A 17 -3.07 4.38 -1.17
CA ASN A 17 -4.05 3.42 -0.67
C ASN A 17 -3.56 2.74 0.62
N LEU A 18 -2.29 2.31 0.66
CA LEU A 18 -1.69 1.73 1.85
C LEU A 18 -1.72 2.73 3.01
N GLN A 19 -1.30 3.98 2.78
CA GLN A 19 -1.33 5.03 3.81
C GLN A 19 -2.74 5.23 4.35
N SER A 20 -3.74 5.31 3.47
CA SER A 20 -5.14 5.48 3.85
C SER A 20 -5.65 4.33 4.73
N LEU A 21 -5.33 3.08 4.39
CA LEU A 21 -5.70 1.90 5.19
C LEU A 21 -5.03 1.93 6.57
N LEU A 22 -3.76 2.31 6.64
CA LEU A 22 -3.04 2.45 7.91
C LEU A 22 -3.64 3.55 8.78
N CYS A 23 -4.03 4.69 8.20
CA CYS A 23 -4.75 5.75 8.91
C CYS A 23 -6.08 5.26 9.48
N ILE A 24 -6.87 4.52 8.70
CA ILE A 24 -8.14 3.92 9.15
C ILE A 24 -7.90 3.02 10.37
N LEU A 25 -6.91 2.12 10.31
CA LEU A 25 -6.57 1.22 11.41
C LEU A 25 -6.14 1.99 12.67
N HIS A 26 -5.34 3.04 12.50
CA HIS A 26 -4.83 3.86 13.59
C HIS A 26 -5.93 4.70 14.25
N GLU A 27 -6.74 5.42 13.48
CA GLU A 27 -7.72 6.39 13.99
C GLU A 27 -8.98 5.73 14.56
N ARG A 28 -9.46 4.67 13.90
CA ARG A 28 -10.69 4.01 14.31
C ARG A 28 -10.41 2.95 15.37
N GLY A 29 -9.26 2.30 15.31
CA GLY A 29 -8.90 1.19 16.18
C GLY A 29 -9.89 0.01 16.06
N PRO A 30 -9.57 -1.15 16.67
CA PRO A 30 -10.41 -2.34 16.53
C PRO A 30 -11.85 -2.17 17.04
N GLN A 31 -12.03 -1.24 17.97
CA GLN A 31 -13.28 -0.99 18.67
C GLN A 31 -14.33 -0.27 17.81
N LYS A 32 -13.92 0.55 16.82
CA LYS A 32 -14.86 1.32 15.97
C LYS A 32 -15.09 0.71 14.59
N LEU A 33 -14.16 -0.10 14.08
CA LEU A 33 -14.29 -0.82 12.80
C LEU A 33 -15.05 -2.15 12.95
N GLY A 34 -15.03 -2.75 14.14
CA GLY A 34 -15.53 -4.11 14.34
C GLY A 34 -14.56 -5.17 13.82
N GLY A 35 -14.54 -6.36 14.45
CA GLY A 35 -13.46 -7.34 14.25
C GLY A 35 -13.23 -7.78 12.80
N ALA A 36 -14.30 -8.09 12.05
CA ALA A 36 -14.19 -8.56 10.67
C ALA A 36 -13.63 -7.50 9.72
N GLU A 37 -14.04 -6.24 9.89
CA GLU A 37 -13.54 -5.12 9.07
C GLU A 37 -12.06 -4.86 9.37
N VAL A 38 -11.66 -4.91 10.65
CA VAL A 38 -10.25 -4.75 11.06
C VAL A 38 -9.35 -5.79 10.40
N TYR A 39 -9.71 -7.07 10.44
CA TYR A 39 -8.92 -8.12 9.80
C TYR A 39 -8.85 -7.95 8.29
N SER A 40 -9.95 -7.56 7.65
CA SER A 40 -9.97 -7.27 6.22
C SER A 40 -9.06 -6.08 5.87
N THR A 41 -9.12 -5.00 6.64
CA THR A 41 -8.27 -3.81 6.43
C THR A 41 -6.79 -4.13 6.63
N ILE A 42 -6.43 -4.91 7.66
CA ILE A 42 -5.05 -5.39 7.88
C ILE A 42 -4.58 -6.24 6.71
N GLY A 43 -5.42 -7.18 6.25
CA GLY A 43 -5.08 -8.04 5.11
C GLY A 43 -4.81 -7.26 3.82
N LEU A 44 -5.64 -6.25 3.53
CA LEU A 44 -5.44 -5.37 2.38
C LEU A 44 -4.16 -4.53 2.51
N ALA A 45 -3.89 -3.98 3.69
CA ALA A 45 -2.66 -3.23 3.94
C ALA A 45 -1.41 -4.10 3.76
N TRP A 46 -1.47 -5.36 4.21
CA TRP A 46 -0.39 -6.33 4.01
C TRP A 46 -0.14 -6.62 2.53
N ASP A 47 -1.19 -6.92 1.75
CA ASP A 47 -1.06 -7.21 0.31
C ASP A 47 -0.44 -6.05 -0.47
N LEU A 48 -0.89 -4.82 -0.21
CA LEU A 48 -0.31 -3.62 -0.83
C LEU A 48 1.16 -3.43 -0.42
N SER A 49 1.50 -3.64 0.84
CA SER A 49 2.88 -3.53 1.33
C SER A 49 3.81 -4.52 0.61
N CYS A 50 3.38 -5.77 0.43
CA CYS A 50 4.15 -6.78 -0.29
C CYS A 50 4.39 -6.40 -1.76
N LYS A 51 3.38 -5.86 -2.44
CA LYS A 51 3.50 -5.44 -3.85
C LYS A 51 4.47 -4.27 -4.00
N ILE A 52 4.39 -3.28 -3.11
CA ILE A 52 5.32 -2.14 -3.11
C ILE A 52 6.75 -2.61 -2.82
N SER A 53 6.95 -3.49 -1.82
CA SER A 53 8.27 -4.07 -1.53
C SER A 53 8.86 -4.79 -2.75
N SER A 54 8.06 -5.65 -3.39
CA SER A 54 8.49 -6.41 -4.57
C SER A 54 8.84 -5.51 -5.75
N TRP A 55 8.18 -4.35 -5.87
CA TRP A 55 8.53 -3.36 -6.90
C TRP A 55 9.84 -2.65 -6.55
N LEU A 56 10.03 -2.22 -5.31
CA LEU A 56 11.27 -1.56 -4.85
C LEU A 56 12.50 -2.46 -5.03
N GLU A 57 12.37 -3.76 -4.71
CA GLU A 57 13.43 -4.76 -4.94
C GLU A 57 13.84 -4.81 -6.42
N LYS A 58 12.87 -4.87 -7.32
CA LYS A 58 13.13 -4.88 -8.77
C LYS A 58 13.72 -3.58 -9.30
N GLU A 59 13.37 -2.43 -8.73
CA GLU A 59 13.99 -1.16 -9.11
C GLU A 59 15.44 -1.10 -8.61
N ALA A 60 15.72 -1.58 -7.40
CA ALA A 60 17.09 -1.65 -6.86
C ALA A 60 18.01 -2.55 -7.71
N GLU A 61 17.51 -3.69 -8.20
CA GLU A 61 18.25 -4.59 -9.10
C GLU A 61 18.58 -3.96 -10.47
N LYS A 62 17.89 -2.90 -10.90
CA LYS A 62 18.19 -2.21 -12.17
C LYS A 62 19.36 -1.23 -12.05
N ASP A 63 19.68 -0.82 -10.83
CA ASP A 63 20.74 0.13 -10.54
C ASP A 63 22.10 -0.57 -10.24
N GLU A 64 22.13 -1.91 -10.19
CA GLU A 64 23.33 -2.77 -10.11
C GLU A 64 23.85 -3.22 -11.49
#